data_AF-A0A7X2SS60-F1
#
_entry.id   AF-A0A7X2SS60-F1
#
_cell.length_a   1.000
_cell.length_b   1.000
_cell.length_c   1.000
_cell.angle_alpha   90.00
_cell.angle_beta   90.00
_cell.angle_gamma   90.00
#
_symmetry.space_group_name_H-M   'P 1'
#
loop_
_entity.id
_entity.type
_entity.pdbx_description
1 polymer ?
#
loop_
_entity_poly.entity_id
_entity_poly.type
_entity_poly.pdbx_seq_one_letter_code
_entity_poly.pdbx_strand_id
1 'polypeptide(L)'
;MVEKTQMQNVDVKDAWEGFRGKEWKEEIDIREFIQDNFTPYDGDQSFLEGPTEATTKLNDKLIDLKLKERAHGGPLEADTKVVSTITSHKPGYLDKSLEKIVGLQTDKPMKRALMPYGGIRMAKGALKAYGFDIDPETDFVFENLSKTHNQGVFDAYTSEIMKARHNKIITGLPDAYARGRLIGDFPRVALYG
;
A
#
# COMPACT_ATOMS: atom_id res chain seq x y z
N MET A 1 3.91 -4.16 30.97
CA MET A 1 4.66 -5.37 30.53
C MET A 1 4.44 -5.49 29.04
N VAL A 2 5.44 -5.13 28.24
CA VAL A 2 5.41 -5.34 26.79
C VAL A 2 5.80 -6.80 26.59
N GLU A 3 4.86 -7.66 26.20
CA GLU A 3 5.19 -8.99 25.71
C GLU A 3 6.13 -8.82 24.53
N LYS A 4 7.41 -9.08 24.78
CA LYS A 4 8.40 -9.27 23.72
C LYS A 4 8.02 -10.58 23.03
N THR A 5 7.29 -10.50 21.92
CA THR A 5 7.25 -11.61 20.97
C THR A 5 8.69 -11.74 20.46
N GLN A 6 9.43 -12.71 21.01
CA GLN A 6 10.72 -13.09 20.48
C GLN A 6 10.48 -13.56 19.05
N MET A 7 10.89 -12.77 18.05
CA MET A 7 11.30 -13.35 16.79
C MET A 7 12.47 -14.27 17.15
N GLN A 8 12.17 -15.56 17.30
CA GLN A 8 13.22 -16.56 17.32
C GLN A 8 13.96 -16.42 15.99
N ASN A 9 15.30 -16.36 16.04
CA ASN A 9 16.13 -16.47 14.85
C ASN A 9 15.91 -17.89 14.30
N VAL A 10 14.85 -18.08 13.52
CA VAL A 10 14.66 -19.27 12.72
C VAL A 10 15.76 -19.22 11.68
N ASP A 11 16.66 -20.20 11.69
CA ASP A 11 17.57 -20.37 10.55
C ASP A 11 16.68 -20.59 9.33
N VAL A 12 16.90 -19.85 8.25
CA VAL A 12 16.14 -19.97 7.01
C VAL A 12 16.09 -21.43 6.53
N LYS A 13 17.13 -22.22 6.87
CA LYS A 13 17.18 -23.66 6.59
C LYS A 13 16.14 -24.49 7.34
N ASP A 14 15.79 -24.11 8.58
CA ASP A 14 14.73 -24.78 9.35
C ASP A 14 13.35 -24.44 8.78
N ALA A 15 13.16 -23.21 8.30
CA ALA A 15 11.93 -22.78 7.63
C ALA A 15 11.69 -23.49 6.28
N TRP A 16 12.75 -24.10 5.71
CA TRP A 16 12.69 -24.82 4.43
C TRP A 16 12.50 -26.33 4.56
N GLU A 17 12.29 -26.83 5.78
CA GLU A 17 12.08 -28.26 6.02
C GLU A 17 10.90 -28.81 5.21
N GLY A 18 11.11 -29.95 4.56
CA GLY A 18 10.10 -30.62 3.73
C GLY A 18 9.95 -30.05 2.30
N PHE A 19 10.53 -28.88 2.00
CA PHE A 19 10.50 -28.36 0.63
C PHE A 19 11.58 -28.99 -0.27
N ARG A 20 11.14 -29.40 -1.45
CA ARG A 20 11.93 -29.92 -2.57
C ARG A 20 12.63 -28.77 -3.33
N GLY A 21 13.59 -29.13 -4.18
CA GLY A 21 14.37 -28.20 -5.00
C GLY A 21 15.70 -27.82 -4.38
N LYS A 22 16.57 -27.24 -5.22
CA LYS A 22 17.97 -26.95 -4.90
C LYS A 22 18.37 -25.53 -5.25
N GLU A 23 18.09 -25.05 -6.47
CA GLU A 23 18.64 -23.79 -6.96
C GLU A 23 18.06 -22.61 -6.17
N TRP A 24 16.76 -22.62 -5.89
CA TRP A 24 16.06 -21.62 -5.09
C TRP A 24 16.57 -21.53 -3.65
N LYS A 25 17.32 -22.52 -3.15
CA LYS A 25 17.96 -22.48 -1.82
C LYS A 25 19.33 -21.79 -1.85
N GLU A 26 19.91 -21.67 -3.03
CA GLU A 26 21.24 -21.08 -3.26
C GLU A 26 21.13 -19.68 -3.89
N GLU A 27 20.06 -19.42 -4.65
CA GLU A 27 19.74 -18.12 -5.27
C GLU A 27 18.25 -17.76 -5.20
N ILE A 28 17.91 -16.52 -5.56
CA ILE A 28 16.53 -16.04 -5.55
C ILE A 28 15.79 -16.59 -6.79
N ASP A 29 15.07 -17.69 -6.60
CA ASP A 29 14.20 -18.28 -7.61
C ASP A 29 12.85 -18.74 -7.02
N ILE A 30 11.90 -17.80 -6.98
CA ILE A 30 10.51 -18.06 -6.58
C ILE A 30 9.82 -19.05 -7.52
N ARG A 31 10.21 -19.07 -8.80
CA ARG A 31 9.55 -19.90 -9.79
C ARG A 31 9.89 -21.37 -9.57
N GLU A 32 11.17 -21.70 -9.42
CA GLU A 32 11.59 -23.08 -9.13
C GLU A 32 10.98 -23.55 -7.80
N PHE A 33 11.01 -22.70 -6.75
CA PHE A 33 10.36 -23.03 -5.47
C PHE A 33 8.89 -23.44 -5.66
N ILE A 34 8.11 -22.65 -6.41
CA ILE A 34 6.71 -22.97 -6.68
C ILE A 34 6.60 -24.26 -7.50
N GLN A 35 7.36 -24.39 -8.60
CA GLN A 35 7.27 -25.56 -9.48
C GLN A 35 7.59 -26.87 -8.75
N ASP A 36 8.57 -26.84 -7.85
CA ASP A 36 9.00 -28.01 -7.11
C ASP A 36 8.08 -28.36 -5.94
N ASN A 37 7.31 -27.40 -5.40
CA ASN A 37 6.59 -27.59 -4.13
C ASN A 37 5.07 -27.43 -4.21
N PHE A 38 4.53 -26.86 -5.28
CA PHE A 38 3.08 -26.75 -5.41
C PHE A 38 2.45 -28.13 -5.61
N THR A 39 1.26 -28.31 -5.03
CA THR A 39 0.42 -29.49 -5.27
C THR A 39 -0.73 -29.05 -6.16
N PRO A 40 -0.82 -29.54 -7.42
CA PRO A 40 -1.99 -29.31 -8.26
C PRO A 40 -3.26 -29.77 -7.54
N TYR A 41 -4.34 -29.00 -7.70
CA TYR A 41 -5.63 -29.33 -7.12
C TYR A 41 -6.70 -29.33 -8.22
N ASP A 42 -7.14 -30.53 -8.60
CA ASP A 42 -8.18 -30.76 -9.63
C ASP A 42 -9.55 -31.13 -9.02
N GLY A 43 -9.72 -30.93 -7.71
CA GLY A 43 -10.97 -31.16 -6.99
C GLY A 43 -11.97 -30.00 -7.12
N ASP A 44 -13.00 -30.00 -6.27
CA ASP A 44 -14.03 -28.96 -6.24
C ASP A 44 -13.98 -28.10 -4.96
N GLN A 45 -15.00 -27.27 -4.75
CA GLN A 45 -15.05 -26.33 -3.62
C GLN A 45 -15.57 -26.95 -2.31
N SER A 46 -15.79 -28.28 -2.23
CA SER A 46 -16.41 -28.91 -1.07
C SER A 46 -15.59 -28.85 0.21
N PHE A 47 -14.28 -28.61 0.11
CA PHE A 47 -13.37 -28.46 1.26
C PHE A 47 -13.33 -27.04 1.82
N LEU A 48 -13.99 -26.07 1.18
CA LEU A 48 -13.96 -24.68 1.61
C LEU A 48 -14.70 -24.50 2.94
N GLU A 49 -14.02 -23.85 3.88
CA GLU A 49 -14.58 -23.49 5.18
C GLU A 49 -15.16 -22.07 5.20
N GLY A 50 -16.17 -21.88 6.05
CA GLY A 50 -16.81 -20.57 6.25
C GLY A 50 -15.95 -19.58 7.04
N PRO A 51 -16.37 -18.30 7.13
CA PRO A 51 -15.65 -17.31 7.91
C PRO A 51 -15.69 -17.64 9.41
N THR A 52 -14.59 -17.35 10.10
CA THR A 52 -14.56 -17.40 11.57
C THR A 52 -15.35 -16.25 12.18
N GLU A 53 -15.74 -16.37 13.45
CA GLU A 53 -16.40 -15.28 14.19
C GLU A 53 -15.54 -14.00 14.23
N ALA A 54 -14.22 -14.15 14.39
CA ALA A 54 -13.28 -13.03 14.35
C ALA A 54 -13.29 -12.32 12.99
N THR A 55 -13.30 -13.10 11.89
CA THR A 55 -13.39 -12.58 10.52
C THR A 55 -14.69 -11.79 10.32
N THR A 56 -15.83 -12.34 10.72
CA THR A 56 -17.13 -11.66 10.60
C THR A 56 -17.14 -10.36 11.40
N LYS A 57 -16.69 -10.37 12.65
CA LYS A 57 -16.59 -9.16 13.50
C LYS A 57 -15.70 -8.08 12.88
N LEU A 58 -14.54 -8.45 12.36
CA LEU A 58 -13.62 -7.51 11.69
C LEU A 58 -14.25 -6.93 10.41
N ASN A 59 -14.90 -7.78 9.62
CA ASN A 59 -15.58 -7.36 8.40
C ASN A 59 -16.73 -6.39 8.68
N ASP A 60 -17.55 -6.65 9.70
CA ASP A 60 -18.65 -5.77 10.09
C ASP A 60 -18.15 -4.38 10.52
N LYS A 61 -17.05 -4.31 11.28
CA LYS A 61 -16.39 -3.04 11.63
C LYS A 61 -15.91 -2.28 10.38
N LEU A 62 -15.30 -2.99 9.43
CA LEU A 62 -14.83 -2.37 8.18
C LEU A 62 -16.00 -1.88 7.32
N ILE A 63 -17.10 -2.64 7.25
CA ILE A 63 -18.31 -2.25 6.53
C ILE A 63 -18.90 -0.98 7.15
N ASP A 64 -19.04 -0.91 8.47
CA ASP A 64 -19.50 0.30 9.17
C ASP A 64 -18.64 1.53 8.83
N LEU A 65 -17.31 1.40 8.84
CA LEU A 65 -16.40 2.47 8.43
C LEU A 65 -16.59 2.89 6.97
N LYS A 66 -16.78 1.94 6.05
CA LYS A 66 -17.04 2.23 4.63
C LYS A 66 -18.38 2.93 4.43
N LEU A 67 -19.41 2.55 5.19
CA LEU A 67 -20.72 3.22 5.16
C LEU A 67 -20.60 4.65 5.67
N LYS A 68 -19.84 4.88 6.74
CA LYS A 68 -19.52 6.23 7.25
C LYS A 68 -18.75 7.06 6.22
N GLU A 69 -17.71 6.52 5.59
CA GLU A 69 -16.94 7.22 4.54
C GLU A 69 -17.84 7.61 3.37
N ARG A 70 -18.72 6.70 2.94
CA ARG A 70 -19.70 6.97 1.88
C ARG A 70 -20.70 8.07 2.29
N ALA A 71 -21.24 8.02 3.50
CA ALA A 71 -22.18 9.03 4.00
C ALA A 71 -21.53 10.40 4.18
N HIS A 72 -20.23 10.43 4.53
CA HIS A 72 -19.43 11.64 4.61
C HIS A 72 -19.11 12.24 3.21
N GLY A 73 -19.19 11.45 2.14
CA GLY A 73 -18.91 11.89 0.78
C GLY A 73 -17.42 11.92 0.42
N GLY A 74 -16.58 11.22 1.19
CA GLY A 74 -15.13 11.24 1.01
C GLY A 74 -14.38 10.64 2.21
N PRO A 75 -13.04 10.71 2.21
CA PRO A 75 -12.20 10.24 3.30
C PRO A 75 -12.65 10.75 4.67
N LEU A 76 -12.76 9.86 5.65
CA LEU A 76 -13.07 10.24 7.03
C LEU A 76 -11.93 11.01 7.71
N GLU A 77 -10.69 10.66 7.37
CA GLU A 77 -9.47 11.26 7.88
C GLU A 77 -8.38 11.18 6.81
N ALA A 78 -7.55 12.22 6.73
CA ALA A 78 -6.38 12.24 5.87
C ALA A 78 -5.20 12.87 6.61
N ASP A 79 -3.98 12.41 6.34
CA ASP A 79 -2.79 13.11 6.80
C ASP A 79 -2.63 14.44 6.07
N THR A 80 -2.40 15.49 6.84
CA THR A 80 -2.13 16.85 6.33
C THR A 80 -0.67 17.26 6.53
N LYS A 81 0.02 16.61 7.48
CA LYS A 81 1.41 16.88 7.87
C LYS A 81 2.35 15.69 7.68
N VAL A 82 1.87 14.48 7.95
CA VAL A 82 2.74 13.28 7.92
C VAL A 82 2.93 12.81 6.48
N VAL A 83 4.10 13.10 5.92
CA VAL A 83 4.54 12.58 4.62
C VAL A 83 4.77 11.08 4.73
N SER A 84 4.04 10.30 3.93
CA SER A 84 4.11 8.84 3.97
C SER A 84 5.44 8.31 3.41
N THR A 85 6.09 7.48 4.23
CA THR A 85 7.23 6.63 3.90
C THR A 85 6.98 5.23 4.44
N ILE A 86 7.92 4.30 4.26
CA ILE A 86 7.79 2.92 4.76
C ILE A 86 7.62 2.88 6.29
N THR A 87 8.21 3.83 7.02
CA THR A 87 8.27 3.82 8.50
C THR A 87 7.69 5.08 9.15
N SER A 88 7.00 5.94 8.41
CA SER A 88 6.46 7.20 8.92
C SER A 88 5.32 7.05 9.92
N HIS A 89 4.54 5.97 9.80
CA HIS A 89 3.33 5.76 10.59
C HIS A 89 3.55 4.72 11.68
N LYS A 90 2.81 4.89 12.78
CA LYS A 90 2.71 3.86 13.83
C LYS A 90 1.83 2.71 13.36
N PRO A 91 1.93 1.52 13.97
CA PRO A 91 1.01 0.41 13.70
C PRO A 91 -0.45 0.81 13.94
N GLY A 92 -1.32 0.53 12.96
CA GLY A 92 -2.76 0.66 13.05
C GLY A 92 -3.47 -0.70 13.04
N TYR A 93 -4.68 -0.75 13.58
CA TYR A 93 -5.47 -1.99 13.74
C TYR A 93 -6.96 -1.70 13.58
N LEU A 94 -7.73 -2.66 13.04
CA LEU A 94 -9.20 -2.67 13.16
C LEU A 94 -9.62 -3.19 14.53
N ASP A 95 -8.98 -4.27 14.97
CA ASP A 95 -9.10 -4.84 16.31
C ASP A 95 -7.91 -5.78 16.55
N LYS A 96 -6.90 -5.26 17.25
CA LYS A 96 -5.64 -5.96 17.49
C LYS A 96 -5.82 -7.33 18.16
N SER A 97 -6.91 -7.54 18.90
CA SER A 97 -7.18 -8.80 19.59
C SER A 97 -7.73 -9.90 18.68
N LEU A 98 -8.27 -9.53 17.51
CA LEU A 98 -8.93 -10.44 16.57
C LEU A 98 -8.09 -10.73 15.33
N GLU A 99 -7.22 -9.80 14.93
CA GLU A 99 -6.45 -9.87 13.69
C GLU A 99 -5.36 -10.98 13.73
N LYS A 100 -5.39 -11.88 12.74
CA LYS A 100 -4.33 -12.87 12.51
C LYS A 100 -3.22 -12.36 11.60
N ILE A 101 -3.60 -11.58 10.58
CA ILE A 101 -2.70 -10.87 9.69
C ILE A 101 -2.91 -9.38 9.95
N VAL A 102 -1.81 -8.65 10.17
CA VAL A 102 -1.83 -7.24 10.57
C VAL A 102 -1.14 -6.37 9.54
N GLY A 103 -1.45 -5.08 9.57
CA GLY A 103 -0.82 -4.07 8.73
C GLY A 103 -1.84 -3.15 8.08
N LEU A 104 -1.71 -1.85 8.34
CA LEU A 104 -2.49 -0.79 7.70
C LEU A 104 -1.53 0.24 7.09
N GLN A 105 -2.01 1.00 6.10
CA GLN A 105 -1.23 2.04 5.43
C GLN A 105 -0.87 3.21 6.35
N THR A 106 -1.73 3.47 7.35
CA THR A 106 -1.55 4.53 8.35
C THR A 106 -1.81 3.96 9.74
N ASP A 107 -1.78 4.82 10.75
CA ASP A 107 -2.04 4.48 12.15
C ASP A 107 -3.52 4.18 12.46
N LYS A 108 -4.44 4.35 11.49
CA LYS A 108 -5.87 4.11 11.67
C LYS A 108 -6.53 3.45 10.45
N PRO A 109 -7.58 2.64 10.65
CA PRO A 109 -8.40 2.15 9.55
C PRO A 109 -8.98 3.30 8.71
N MET A 110 -8.94 3.16 7.38
CA MET A 110 -9.55 4.07 6.40
C MET A 110 -8.98 5.51 6.38
N LYS A 111 -7.97 5.84 7.20
CA LYS A 111 -7.26 7.12 7.13
C LYS A 111 -6.32 7.15 5.92
N ARG A 112 -6.43 8.19 5.09
CA ARG A 112 -5.64 8.34 3.85
C ARG A 112 -4.28 8.98 4.14
N ALA A 113 -3.22 8.39 3.61
CA ALA A 113 -1.87 8.91 3.75
C ALA A 113 -1.58 10.08 2.80
N LEU A 114 -0.64 10.95 3.15
CA LEU A 114 -0.15 12.03 2.30
C LEU A 114 1.07 11.57 1.50
N MET A 115 0.97 11.54 0.17
CA MET A 115 2.05 11.11 -0.73
C MET A 115 2.43 12.24 -1.73
N PRO A 116 3.15 13.28 -1.28
CA PRO A 116 3.35 14.52 -2.04
C PRO A 116 4.45 14.43 -3.12
N TYR A 117 5.33 13.42 -3.08
CA TYR A 117 6.40 13.23 -4.08
C TYR A 117 5.88 13.11 -5.51
N GLY A 118 4.65 12.63 -5.70
CA GLY A 118 3.99 12.57 -7.01
C GLY A 118 3.57 13.95 -7.55
N GLY A 119 3.29 14.91 -6.67
CA GLY A 119 2.85 16.26 -7.02
C GLY A 119 2.13 16.98 -5.88
N ILE A 120 2.72 18.05 -5.36
CA ILE A 120 2.19 18.80 -4.22
C ILE A 120 0.86 19.49 -4.52
N ARG A 121 0.72 20.07 -5.71
CA ARG A 121 -0.53 20.71 -6.16
C ARG A 121 -1.71 19.74 -6.17
N MET A 122 -1.46 18.46 -6.46
CA MET A 122 -2.48 17.42 -6.56
C MET A 122 -2.87 16.96 -5.16
N ALA A 123 -1.88 16.81 -4.26
CA ALA A 123 -2.15 16.55 -2.85
C ALA A 123 -2.99 17.66 -2.21
N LYS A 124 -2.64 18.94 -2.42
CA LYS A 124 -3.42 20.11 -1.96
C LYS A 124 -4.85 20.09 -2.49
N GLY A 125 -5.01 19.86 -3.80
CA GLY A 125 -6.32 19.79 -4.43
C GLY A 125 -7.18 18.66 -3.87
N ALA A 126 -6.59 17.48 -3.64
CA ALA A 126 -7.28 16.33 -3.07
C ALA A 126 -7.71 16.57 -1.62
N LEU A 127 -6.83 17.11 -0.77
CA LEU A 127 -7.17 17.47 0.61
C LEU A 127 -8.32 18.49 0.65
N LYS A 128 -8.19 19.57 -0.13
CA LYS A 128 -9.18 20.65 -0.17
C LYS A 128 -10.55 20.19 -0.68
N ALA A 129 -10.58 19.25 -1.63
CA ALA A 129 -11.82 18.68 -2.14
C ALA A 129 -12.67 17.99 -1.05
N TYR A 130 -12.03 17.57 0.06
CA TYR A 130 -12.68 16.90 1.19
C TYR A 130 -12.57 17.71 2.49
N GLY A 131 -12.31 19.03 2.40
CA GLY A 131 -12.32 19.91 3.57
C GLY A 131 -11.08 19.83 4.47
N PHE A 132 -9.97 19.27 3.97
CA PHE A 132 -8.69 19.25 4.67
C PHE A 132 -7.75 20.30 4.09
N ASP A 133 -6.93 20.91 4.93
CA ASP A 133 -5.86 21.81 4.53
C ASP A 133 -4.50 21.16 4.81
N ILE A 134 -3.57 21.30 3.86
CA ILE A 134 -2.19 20.82 4.05
C ILE A 134 -1.50 21.64 5.15
N ASP A 135 -0.64 20.99 5.92
CA ASP A 135 0.20 21.67 6.89
C ASP A 135 1.19 22.63 6.18
N PRO A 136 1.33 23.89 6.65
CA PRO A 136 2.14 24.90 5.96
C PRO A 136 3.63 24.56 5.84
N GLU A 137 4.17 23.83 6.81
CA GLU A 137 5.58 23.41 6.79
C GLU A 137 5.78 22.33 5.71
N THR A 138 4.85 21.37 5.64
CA THR A 138 4.84 20.34 4.60
C THR A 138 4.69 20.96 3.21
N ASP A 139 3.78 21.91 3.06
CA ASP A 139 3.58 22.66 1.82
C ASP A 139 4.86 23.37 1.39
N PHE A 140 5.48 24.12 2.32
CA PHE A 140 6.72 24.83 2.07
C PHE A 140 7.85 23.90 1.59
N VAL A 141 8.00 22.72 2.21
CA VAL A 141 9.01 21.72 1.83
C VAL A 141 8.84 21.30 0.37
N PHE A 142 7.63 20.95 -0.08
CA PHE A 142 7.43 20.45 -1.45
C PHE A 142 7.25 21.54 -2.50
N GLU A 143 6.97 22.77 -2.11
CA GLU A 143 7.01 23.92 -3.03
C GLU A 143 8.43 24.45 -3.23
N ASN A 144 9.29 24.41 -2.21
CA ASN A 144 10.57 25.14 -2.23
C ASN A 144 11.82 24.27 -2.10
N LEU A 145 11.75 23.12 -1.41
CA LEU A 145 12.93 22.33 -1.04
C LEU A 145 13.00 20.99 -1.78
N SER A 146 11.87 20.33 -2.00
CA SER A 146 11.78 19.00 -2.60
C SER A 146 10.93 19.04 -3.86
N LYS A 147 11.59 19.02 -5.02
CA LYS A 147 10.92 18.99 -6.31
C LYS A 147 10.13 17.70 -6.48
N THR A 148 8.88 17.82 -6.90
CA THR A 148 7.98 16.67 -7.13
C THR A 148 8.05 16.15 -8.56
N HIS A 149 7.61 14.91 -8.79
CA HIS A 149 7.48 14.32 -10.13
C HIS A 149 6.65 15.21 -11.06
N ASN A 150 5.47 15.65 -10.62
CA ASN A 150 4.63 16.56 -11.39
C ASN A 150 5.38 17.83 -11.82
N GLN A 151 6.08 18.51 -10.91
CA GLN A 151 6.82 19.72 -11.27
C GLN A 151 7.93 19.42 -12.31
N GLY A 152 8.67 18.32 -12.12
CA GLY A 152 9.70 17.90 -13.07
C GLY A 152 9.16 17.60 -14.46
N VAL A 153 7.99 16.96 -14.56
CA VAL A 153 7.33 16.69 -15.84
C VAL A 153 6.91 17.99 -16.54
N PHE A 154 6.27 18.90 -15.81
CA PHE A 154 5.74 20.14 -16.41
C PHE A 154 6.84 21.13 -16.77
N ASP A 155 7.99 21.12 -16.09
CA ASP A 155 9.15 21.93 -16.49
C ASP A 155 9.77 21.44 -17.81
N ALA A 156 9.62 20.16 -18.13
CA ALA A 156 10.17 19.55 -19.35
C ALA A 156 9.17 19.48 -20.52
N TYR A 157 7.88 19.67 -20.25
CA TYR A 157 6.85 19.60 -21.28
C TYR A 157 6.99 20.69 -22.33
N THR A 158 6.89 20.29 -23.60
CA THR A 158 6.86 21.23 -24.72
C THR A 158 5.48 21.86 -24.87
N SER A 159 5.42 23.00 -25.57
CA SER A 159 4.15 23.66 -25.89
C SER A 159 3.21 22.77 -26.71
N GLU A 160 3.74 21.86 -27.53
CA GLU A 160 2.96 20.88 -28.31
C GLU A 160 2.31 19.83 -27.42
N ILE A 161 3.07 19.23 -26.49
CA ILE A 161 2.53 18.28 -25.51
C ILE A 161 1.42 18.95 -24.69
N MET A 162 1.66 20.18 -24.24
CA MET A 162 0.67 20.95 -23.49
C MET A 162 -0.61 21.20 -24.29
N LYS A 163 -0.51 21.54 -25.58
CA LYS A 163 -1.67 21.71 -26.47
C LYS A 163 -2.42 20.40 -26.69
N ALA A 164 -1.72 19.29 -26.92
CA ALA A 164 -2.34 17.98 -27.09
C ALA A 164 -3.12 17.56 -25.84
N ARG A 165 -2.54 17.80 -24.66
CA ARG A 165 -3.20 17.56 -23.37
C ARG A 165 -4.42 18.44 -23.14
N HIS A 166 -4.29 19.75 -23.38
CA HIS A 166 -5.40 20.70 -23.25
C HIS A 166 -6.59 20.35 -24.14
N ASN A 167 -6.30 19.97 -25.39
CA ASN A 167 -7.31 19.59 -26.38
C ASN A 167 -7.79 18.13 -26.23
N LYS A 168 -7.38 17.44 -25.15
CA LYS A 168 -7.78 16.05 -24.84
C LYS A 168 -7.42 15.03 -25.92
N ILE A 169 -6.42 15.34 -26.76
CA ILE A 169 -5.86 14.42 -27.77
C ILE A 169 -5.07 13.32 -27.05
N ILE A 170 -4.31 13.71 -26.02
CA ILE A 170 -3.62 12.77 -25.12
C ILE A 170 -4.03 13.13 -23.69
N THR A 171 -4.68 12.20 -23.01
CA THR A 171 -5.23 12.41 -21.66
C THR A 171 -4.93 11.22 -20.75
N GLY A 172 -4.95 11.43 -19.43
CA GLY A 172 -4.66 10.37 -18.47
C GLY A 172 -3.21 9.91 -18.44
N LEU A 173 -2.26 10.79 -18.80
CA LEU A 173 -0.84 10.51 -18.60
C LEU A 173 -0.50 10.53 -17.11
N PRO A 174 0.49 9.75 -16.66
CA PRO A 174 0.95 9.73 -15.26
C PRO A 174 1.82 10.96 -14.93
N ASP A 175 1.31 12.16 -15.24
CA ASP A 175 1.95 13.45 -14.96
C ASP A 175 1.50 14.06 -13.63
N ALA A 176 0.38 13.58 -13.08
CA ALA A 176 -0.27 14.11 -11.88
C ALA A 176 -0.57 13.03 -10.82
N TYR A 177 -0.06 11.82 -11.00
CA TYR A 177 -0.19 10.69 -10.07
C TYR A 177 0.94 9.68 -10.30
N ALA A 178 1.14 8.76 -9.35
CA ALA A 178 2.15 7.73 -9.47
C ALA A 178 1.85 6.78 -10.64
N ARG A 179 2.84 6.53 -11.51
CA ARG A 179 2.68 5.69 -12.72
C ARG A 179 2.15 4.28 -12.49
N GLY A 180 2.33 3.72 -11.30
CA GLY A 180 1.97 2.34 -10.98
C GLY A 180 2.65 1.35 -11.94
N ARG A 181 1.95 0.26 -12.27
CA ARG A 181 2.41 -0.78 -13.23
C ARG A 181 3.77 -1.39 -12.88
N LEU A 182 4.08 -1.43 -11.58
CA LEU A 182 5.21 -2.16 -11.02
C LEU A 182 4.64 -3.27 -10.14
N ILE A 183 5.14 -4.49 -10.35
CA ILE A 183 4.78 -5.65 -9.54
C ILE A 183 6.07 -6.07 -8.82
N GLY A 184 6.11 -5.84 -7.51
CA GLY A 184 7.16 -6.38 -6.67
C GLY A 184 6.96 -7.88 -6.50
N ASP A 185 8.04 -8.64 -6.47
CA ASP A 185 8.01 -10.07 -6.18
C ASP A 185 7.99 -10.28 -4.66
N PHE A 186 6.82 -9.98 -4.05
CA PHE A 186 6.60 -10.03 -2.61
C PHE A 186 6.79 -11.41 -1.95
N PRO A 187 6.53 -12.55 -2.63
CA PRO A 187 6.89 -13.87 -2.09
C PRO A 187 8.34 -14.02 -1.67
N ARG A 188 9.26 -13.21 -2.23
CA ARG A 188 10.68 -13.20 -1.79
C ARG A 188 10.85 -12.90 -0.32
N VAL A 189 10.06 -11.96 0.21
CA VAL A 189 10.12 -11.61 1.64
C VAL A 189 9.71 -12.80 2.51
N ALA A 190 8.70 -13.57 2.06
CA ALA A 190 8.25 -14.74 2.79
C ALA A 190 9.24 -15.92 2.69
N LEU A 191 9.83 -16.15 1.52
CA LEU A 191 10.71 -17.29 1.28
C LEU A 191 12.14 -17.09 1.80
N TYR A 192 12.66 -15.87 1.70
CA TYR A 192 14.07 -15.55 1.94
C TYR A 192 14.33 -14.64 3.14
N GLY A 193 13.30 -13.94 3.65
CA GLY A 193 13.43 -12.90 4.67
C GLY A 193 13.71 -11.52 4.08
#